data_AF-A0A9E1URS3-F1
#
_entry.id   AF-A0A9E1URS3-F1
#
_cell.length_a   1.000
_cell.length_b   1.000
_cell.length_c   1.000
_cell.angle_alpha   90.00
_cell.angle_beta   90.00
_cell.angle_gamma   90.00
#
_symmetry.space_group_name_H-M   'P 1'
#
loop_
_entity.id
_entity.type
_entity.pdbx_description
1 polymer ?
#
loop_
_entity_poly.entity_id
_entity_poly.type
_entity_poly.pdbx_seq_one_letter_code
_entity_poly.pdbx_strand_id
1 'polypeptide(L)'
;DQGPHSFTYSLYPHSGDTPDGQTLLESHLLNRPLQARSGCPVASFISIDTDQVIADTLKAAEDGEGFVLRFYEALGTAAETSVVLSEEIRSLQPCDILERATGEALPGNTVQLAFRPFEVKSLRLRTE
;
A
#
# COMPACT_ATOMS: atom_id res chain seq x y z
N ASP A 1 27.27 20.58 -1.04
CA ASP A 1 28.01 19.36 -1.44
C ASP A 1 29.48 19.29 -1.05
N GLN A 2 29.97 20.03 -0.05
CA GLN A 2 31.31 19.76 0.49
C GLN A 2 31.25 18.69 1.59
N GLY A 3 32.15 17.71 1.57
CA GLY A 3 32.19 16.57 2.50
C GLY A 3 31.95 15.22 1.83
N PRO A 4 32.05 14.09 2.56
CA PRO A 4 31.76 12.76 2.02
C PRO A 4 30.28 12.60 1.69
N HIS A 5 30.00 11.97 0.54
CA HIS A 5 28.65 11.62 0.11
C HIS A 5 28.57 10.14 -0.24
N SER A 6 27.43 9.53 0.02
CA SER A 6 27.11 8.19 -0.42
C SER A 6 25.87 8.24 -1.31
N PHE A 7 25.95 7.62 -2.47
CA PHE A 7 24.86 7.55 -3.43
C PHE A 7 24.55 6.08 -3.70
N THR A 8 23.26 5.75 -3.73
CA THR A 8 22.75 4.43 -4.11
C THR A 8 22.03 4.57 -5.44
N TYR A 9 22.42 3.77 -6.41
CA TYR A 9 21.76 3.69 -7.71
C TYR A 9 21.87 2.26 -8.25
N SER A 10 20.97 1.88 -9.15
CA SER A 10 20.99 0.59 -9.82
C SER A 10 20.59 0.77 -11.29
N LEU A 11 21.18 -0.03 -12.16
CA LEU A 11 20.68 -0.23 -13.53
C LEU A 11 20.00 -1.59 -13.54
N TYR A 12 18.70 -1.61 -13.84
CA TYR A 12 17.89 -2.82 -13.89
C TYR A 12 17.42 -3.05 -15.33
N PRO A 13 18.16 -3.84 -16.13
CA PRO A 13 17.74 -4.19 -17.48
C PRO A 13 16.52 -5.13 -17.41
N HIS A 14 15.50 -4.85 -18.21
CA HIS A 14 14.32 -5.68 -18.34
C HIS A 14 13.87 -5.74 -19.81
N SER A 15 13.02 -6.71 -20.12
CA SER A 15 12.29 -6.77 -21.39
C SER A 15 10.95 -6.07 -21.28
N GLY A 16 10.38 -5.63 -22.41
CA GLY A 16 9.06 -4.98 -22.44
C GLY A 16 9.06 -3.56 -21.86
N ASP A 17 7.86 -3.05 -21.62
CA ASP A 17 7.67 -1.72 -21.04
C ASP A 17 7.76 -1.76 -19.50
N THR A 18 7.60 -0.60 -18.85
CA THR A 18 7.69 -0.43 -17.40
C THR A 18 6.86 -1.45 -16.58
N PRO A 19 5.59 -1.76 -16.94
CA PRO A 19 4.78 -2.78 -16.25
C PRO A 19 5.39 -4.18 -16.32
N ASP A 20 5.75 -4.64 -17.52
CA ASP A 20 6.28 -5.99 -17.76
C ASP A 20 7.62 -6.20 -17.06
N GLY A 21 8.43 -5.14 -17.01
CA GLY A 21 9.73 -5.14 -16.36
C GLY A 21 9.67 -5.02 -14.84
N GLN A 22 8.51 -4.84 -14.20
CA GLN A 22 8.38 -4.68 -12.74
C GLN A 22 9.31 -3.62 -12.12
N THR A 23 9.73 -2.63 -12.93
CA THR A 23 10.74 -1.64 -12.52
C THR A 23 10.31 -0.84 -11.29
N LEU A 24 9.01 -0.63 -11.11
CA LEU A 24 8.46 0.02 -9.93
C LEU A 24 8.67 -0.81 -8.66
N LEU A 25 8.43 -2.12 -8.70
CA LEU A 25 8.67 -3.02 -7.58
C LEU A 25 10.15 -3.01 -7.18
N GLU A 26 11.05 -3.16 -8.16
CA GLU A 26 12.50 -3.17 -7.93
C GLU A 26 13.01 -1.83 -7.38
N SER A 27 12.44 -0.72 -7.84
CA SER A 27 12.69 0.61 -7.26
C SER A 27 12.28 0.67 -5.79
N HIS A 28 11.10 0.14 -5.42
CA HIS A 28 10.68 0.07 -4.03
C HIS A 28 11.61 -0.80 -3.19
N LEU A 29 12.02 -1.97 -3.68
CA LEU A 29 12.93 -2.87 -2.98
C LEU A 29 14.32 -2.26 -2.75
N LEU A 30 14.84 -1.50 -3.72
CA LEU A 30 16.11 -0.77 -3.58
C LEU A 30 16.02 0.31 -2.49
N ASN A 31 14.88 1.02 -2.42
CA ASN A 31 14.67 2.13 -1.49
C ASN A 31 14.14 1.71 -0.11
N ARG A 32 13.61 0.48 0.03
CA ARG A 32 13.04 -0.07 1.26
C ARG A 32 13.73 -1.40 1.60
N PRO A 33 14.97 -1.35 2.13
CA PRO A 33 15.73 -2.56 2.44
C PRO A 33 15.01 -3.45 3.45
N LEU A 34 15.15 -4.76 3.28
CA LEU A 34 14.58 -5.76 4.19
C LEU A 34 15.10 -5.56 5.62
N GLN A 35 14.18 -5.61 6.59
CA GLN A 35 14.53 -5.55 8.00
C GLN A 35 14.49 -6.95 8.61
N ALA A 36 15.64 -7.41 9.13
CA ALA A 36 15.72 -8.66 9.87
C ALA A 36 15.62 -8.41 11.38
N ARG A 37 14.79 -9.20 12.06
CA ARG A 37 14.61 -9.16 13.52
C ARG A 37 14.46 -10.58 14.06
N SER A 38 14.93 -10.83 15.29
CA SER A 38 14.64 -12.08 15.99
C SER A 38 13.17 -12.12 16.41
N GLY A 39 12.51 -13.26 16.22
CA GLY A 39 11.10 -13.43 16.56
C GLY A 39 10.49 -14.68 15.91
N CYS A 40 9.17 -14.80 16.03
CA CYS A 40 8.40 -15.82 15.33
C CYS A 40 7.86 -15.25 14.00
N PRO A 41 7.67 -16.09 12.97
CA PRO A 41 6.96 -15.68 11.77
C PRO A 41 5.58 -15.12 12.12
N VAL A 42 5.23 -13.97 11.55
CA VAL A 42 3.90 -13.39 11.63
C VAL A 42 3.20 -13.57 10.29
N ALA A 43 1.88 -13.70 10.31
CA ALA A 43 1.08 -13.72 9.09
C ALA A 43 1.13 -12.33 8.39
N SER A 44 0.92 -12.31 7.07
CA SER A 44 0.77 -11.05 6.34
C SER A 44 -0.42 -10.26 6.88
N PHE A 45 -0.23 -8.98 7.18
CA PHE A 45 -1.30 -8.10 7.65
C PHE A 45 -2.27 -7.70 6.51
N ILE A 46 -1.72 -7.39 5.34
CA ILE A 46 -2.45 -6.99 4.12
C ILE A 46 -2.02 -7.90 2.97
N SER A 47 -2.98 -8.35 2.17
CA SER A 47 -2.75 -9.02 0.88
C SER A 47 -3.53 -8.30 -0.21
N ILE A 48 -2.89 -8.07 -1.35
CA ILE A 48 -3.47 -7.45 -2.54
C ILE A 48 -3.21 -8.41 -3.70
N ASP A 49 -4.22 -8.70 -4.51
CA ASP A 49 -4.15 -9.71 -5.57
C ASP A 49 -3.68 -9.16 -6.94
N THR A 50 -3.08 -7.97 -6.95
CA THR A 50 -2.54 -7.34 -8.14
C THR A 50 -1.29 -6.52 -7.83
N ASP A 51 -0.36 -6.47 -8.79
CA ASP A 51 0.82 -5.61 -8.73
C ASP A 51 0.54 -4.16 -9.17
N GLN A 52 -0.66 -3.88 -9.72
CA GLN A 52 -1.06 -2.55 -10.19
C GLN A 52 -1.38 -1.59 -9.04
N VAL A 53 -1.71 -2.11 -7.86
CA VAL A 53 -2.15 -1.33 -6.70
C VAL A 53 -1.18 -1.57 -5.55
N ILE A 54 -0.62 -0.49 -5.03
CA ILE A 54 0.38 -0.56 -3.97
C ILE A 54 -0.22 -0.04 -2.67
N ALA A 55 -0.12 -0.82 -1.59
CA ALA A 55 -0.30 -0.32 -0.23
C ALA A 55 0.92 0.54 0.14
N ASP A 56 0.73 1.85 0.17
CA ASP A 56 1.80 2.81 0.37
C ASP A 56 2.06 3.07 1.86
N THR A 57 0.98 3.35 2.59
CA THR A 57 1.05 3.84 3.97
C THR A 57 0.07 3.08 4.85
N LEU A 58 0.56 2.56 5.98
CA LEU A 58 -0.25 2.18 7.12
C LEU A 58 0.23 3.00 8.32
N LYS A 59 -0.68 3.76 8.94
CA LYS A 59 -0.36 4.61 10.09
C LYS A 59 -1.53 4.67 11.08
N ALA A 60 -1.26 5.11 12.31
CA ALA A 60 -2.33 5.48 13.23
C ALA A 60 -3.16 6.65 12.66
N ALA A 61 -4.46 6.65 12.93
CA ALA A 61 -5.34 7.78 12.65
C ALA A 61 -4.92 8.99 13.50
N GLU A 62 -5.12 10.21 12.97
CA GLU A 62 -4.72 11.46 13.64
C GLU A 62 -5.46 11.72 14.94
N ASP A 63 -6.71 11.25 15.04
CA ASP A 63 -7.51 11.32 16.26
C ASP A 63 -7.19 10.20 17.28
N GLY A 64 -6.24 9.32 16.95
CA GLY A 64 -5.84 8.19 17.79
C GLY A 64 -6.80 6.99 17.73
N GLU A 65 -7.89 7.07 16.97
CA GLU A 65 -8.88 6.00 16.87
C GLU A 65 -8.67 5.17 15.59
N GLY A 66 -7.90 4.09 15.74
CA GLY A 66 -7.65 3.11 14.68
C GLY A 66 -6.50 3.50 13.76
N PHE A 67 -6.57 3.03 12.51
CA PHE A 67 -5.50 3.17 11.53
C PHE A 67 -6.01 3.72 10.21
N VAL A 68 -5.10 4.26 9.40
CA VAL A 68 -5.34 4.66 8.02
C VAL A 68 -4.41 3.86 7.12
N LEU A 69 -5.00 3.18 6.15
CA LEU A 69 -4.32 2.46 5.09
C LEU A 69 -4.57 3.17 3.77
N ARG A 70 -3.50 3.52 3.05
CA ARG A 70 -3.54 4.20 1.76
C ARG A 70 -2.99 3.34 0.66
N PHE A 71 -3.68 3.39 -0.47
CA PHE A 71 -3.34 2.69 -1.70
C PHE A 71 -3.23 3.69 -2.84
N TYR A 72 -2.45 3.34 -3.86
CA TYR A 72 -2.50 4.01 -5.15
C TYR A 72 -2.38 3.01 -6.30
N GLU A 73 -2.98 3.37 -7.43
CA GLU A 73 -2.75 2.70 -8.72
C GLU A 73 -1.46 3.21 -9.36
N ALA A 74 -0.60 2.30 -9.76
CA ALA A 74 0.82 2.55 -9.98
C ALA A 74 1.24 2.62 -11.46
N LEU A 75 0.42 2.09 -12.36
CA LEU A 75 0.75 1.85 -13.77
C LEU A 75 -0.01 2.77 -14.73
N GLY A 76 -0.95 3.59 -14.23
CA GLY A 76 -1.73 4.52 -15.04
C GLY A 76 -2.87 3.86 -15.80
N THR A 77 -3.34 2.70 -15.34
CA THR A 77 -4.46 1.96 -15.93
C THR A 77 -5.59 1.78 -14.91
N ALA A 78 -6.80 1.49 -15.38
CA ALA A 78 -7.87 1.12 -14.46
C ALA A 78 -7.55 -0.26 -13.86
N ALA A 79 -7.77 -0.42 -12.56
CA ALA A 79 -7.48 -1.66 -11.84
C ALA A 79 -8.65 -2.04 -10.92
N GLU A 80 -8.98 -3.33 -10.87
CA GLU A 80 -9.86 -3.90 -9.86
C GLU A 80 -9.06 -4.92 -9.05
N THR A 81 -9.18 -4.88 -7.73
CA THR A 81 -8.39 -5.74 -6.84
C THR A 81 -9.15 -6.09 -5.58
N SER A 82 -8.86 -7.26 -5.04
CA SER A 82 -9.24 -7.69 -3.71
C SER A 82 -8.14 -7.34 -2.72
N VAL A 83 -8.51 -6.61 -1.67
CA VAL A 83 -7.64 -6.38 -0.52
C VAL A 83 -8.14 -7.21 0.65
N VAL A 84 -7.28 -8.08 1.18
CA VAL A 84 -7.57 -8.94 2.33
C VAL A 84 -6.75 -8.48 3.53
N LEU A 85 -7.42 -8.28 4.66
CA LEU A 85 -6.83 -7.95 5.94
C LEU A 85 -6.91 -9.19 6.84
N SER A 86 -5.81 -9.57 7.50
CA SER A 86 -5.76 -10.81 8.28
C SER A 86 -6.28 -10.68 9.71
N GLU A 87 -6.40 -9.47 10.23
CA GLU A 87 -6.99 -9.20 11.55
C GLU A 87 -8.50 -8.95 11.46
N GLU A 88 -9.21 -9.24 12.55
CA GLU A 88 -10.63 -8.91 12.66
C GLU A 88 -10.79 -7.39 12.71
N ILE A 89 -11.25 -6.81 11.60
CA ILE A 89 -11.51 -5.37 11.51
C ILE A 89 -12.98 -5.13 11.78
N ARG A 90 -13.27 -4.39 12.86
CA ARG A 90 -14.63 -4.03 13.25
C ARG A 90 -15.28 -3.09 12.25
N SER A 91 -14.51 -2.15 11.69
CA SER A 91 -15.00 -1.26 10.65
C SER A 91 -13.91 -0.86 9.67
N LEU A 92 -14.25 -0.92 8.38
CA LEU A 92 -13.46 -0.36 7.28
C LEU A 92 -14.27 0.75 6.63
N GLN A 93 -13.74 1.97 6.57
CA GLN A 93 -14.47 3.09 5.99
C GLN A 93 -13.62 3.86 4.99
N PRO A 94 -14.10 4.15 3.76
CA PRO A 94 -13.43 5.04 2.85
C PRO A 94 -13.26 6.44 3.45
N CYS A 95 -12.07 7.02 3.29
CA CYS A 95 -11.79 8.36 3.76
C CYS A 95 -10.96 9.19 2.76
N ASP A 96 -10.98 10.50 2.93
CA ASP A 96 -10.14 11.43 2.18
C ASP A 96 -8.72 11.54 2.78
N ILE A 97 -7.90 12.40 2.19
CA ILE A 97 -6.51 12.61 2.65
C ILE A 97 -6.43 13.19 4.07
N LEU A 98 -7.50 13.81 4.56
CA LEU A 98 -7.67 14.36 5.91
C LEU A 98 -8.41 13.38 6.83
N GLU A 99 -8.53 12.11 6.44
CA GLU A 99 -9.11 11.01 7.21
C GLU A 99 -10.62 11.15 7.48
N ARG A 100 -11.30 12.04 6.74
CA ARG A 100 -12.74 12.25 6.85
C ARG A 100 -13.46 11.22 6.02
N ALA A 101 -14.53 10.65 6.58
CA ALA A 101 -15.34 9.66 5.88
C ALA A 101 -15.88 10.20 4.54
N THR A 102 -15.70 9.43 3.48
CA THR A 102 -16.18 9.75 2.12
C THR A 102 -17.28 8.81 1.64
N GLY A 103 -17.60 7.79 2.43
CA GLY A 103 -18.63 6.81 2.11
C GLY A 103 -19.02 5.94 3.30
N GLU A 104 -19.87 4.96 3.05
CA GLU A 104 -20.31 3.99 4.03
C GLU A 104 -19.21 2.99 4.40
N ALA A 105 -19.35 2.38 5.58
CA ALA A 105 -18.45 1.32 5.99
C ALA A 105 -18.60 0.08 5.09
N LEU A 106 -17.46 -0.51 4.73
CA LEU A 106 -17.37 -1.73 3.94
C LEU A 106 -17.44 -2.95 4.89
N PRO A 107 -18.17 -4.01 4.50
CA PRO A 107 -18.33 -5.19 5.34
C PRO A 107 -17.13 -6.14 5.25
N GLY A 108 -16.78 -6.75 6.39
CA GLY A 108 -15.78 -7.82 6.48
C GLY A 108 -14.33 -7.35 6.33
N ASN A 109 -13.42 -8.31 6.18
CA ASN A 109 -11.98 -8.06 6.07
C ASN A 109 -11.45 -8.17 4.63
N THR A 110 -12.34 -8.47 3.67
CA THR A 110 -12.03 -8.55 2.25
C THR A 110 -12.82 -7.47 1.53
N VAL A 111 -12.12 -6.53 0.90
CA VAL A 111 -12.74 -5.40 0.21
C VAL A 111 -12.34 -5.37 -1.25
N GLN A 112 -13.34 -5.26 -2.12
CA GLN A 112 -13.14 -5.03 -3.55
C GLN A 112 -12.95 -3.54 -3.80
N LEU A 113 -11.82 -3.18 -4.38
CA LEU A 113 -11.51 -1.80 -4.75
C LEU A 113 -11.32 -1.69 -6.26
N ALA A 114 -11.96 -0.70 -6.86
CA ALA A 114 -11.74 -0.30 -8.25
C ALA A 114 -11.01 1.04 -8.29
N PHE A 115 -9.97 1.17 -9.10
CA PHE A 115 -9.15 2.37 -9.24
C PHE A 115 -9.22 2.92 -10.66
N ARG A 116 -9.25 4.25 -10.76
CA ARG A 116 -8.93 4.98 -12.00
C ARG A 116 -7.40 5.10 -12.15
N PRO A 117 -6.89 5.37 -13.36
CA PRO A 117 -5.47 5.68 -13.57
C PRO A 117 -4.91 6.67 -12.54
N PHE A 118 -3.84 6.28 -11.85
CA PHE A 118 -3.15 7.04 -10.79
C PHE A 118 -4.03 7.47 -9.60
N GLU A 119 -5.15 6.80 -9.38
CA GLU A 119 -6.04 7.12 -8.27
C GLU A 119 -5.44 6.70 -6.94
N VAL A 120 -5.61 7.57 -5.93
CA VAL A 120 -5.26 7.29 -4.54
C VAL A 120 -6.54 7.02 -3.76
N LYS A 121 -6.55 5.95 -2.97
CA LYS A 121 -7.66 5.62 -2.05
C LYS A 121 -7.15 5.43 -0.64
N SER A 122 -7.92 5.88 0.34
CA SER A 122 -7.61 5.66 1.75
C SER A 122 -8.79 4.96 2.42
N LEU A 123 -8.48 3.99 3.27
CA LEU A 123 -9.42 3.32 4.15
C LEU A 123 -9.00 3.60 5.60
N ARG A 124 -9.98 3.96 6.42
CA ARG A 124 -9.86 4.02 7.87
C ARG A 124 -10.30 2.68 8.46
N LEU A 125 -9.47 2.11 9.31
CA LEU A 125 -9.66 0.82 9.96
C LEU A 125 -9.87 1.04 11.46
N ARG A 126 -10.81 0.31 12.05
CA ARG A 126 -10.95 0.21 13.51
C ARG A 126 -11.00 -1.26 13.92
N THR A 127 -10.17 -1.61 14.89
CA THR A 127 -10.06 -2.97 15.45
C THR A 127 -10.84 -3.14 16.75
N GLU A 128 -11.22 -2.03 17.40
CA GLU A 128 -12.03 -1.98 18.63
C GLU A 128 -13.34 -1.21 18.42
#